data_AF-A0A7K3XR77-F1
#
_entry.id   AF-A0A7K3XR77-F1
#
_cell.length_a   1.000
_cell.length_b   1.000
_cell.length_c   1.000
_cell.angle_alpha   90.00
_cell.angle_beta   90.00
_cell.angle_gamma   90.00
#
_symmetry.space_group_name_H-M   'P 1'
#
loop_
_entity.id
_entity.type
_entity.pdbx_description
1 polymer ?
#
loop_
_entity_poly.entity_id
_entity_poly.type
_entity_poly.pdbx_seq_one_letter_code
_entity_poly.pdbx_strand_id
1 'polypeptide(L)'
;MEAASYINQFQSKIVCFYFDCGNIMEYGWPDHWIKILGTRIAKVHIKEYSRKIAEKQGRGAGYGVKLLEGDVNWPAVMKALDDIGYNNWTTIEQPGGDSAEGLKDLYNRLTKIHAS
;
A
#
# COMPACT_ATOMS: atom_id res chain seq x y z
N MET A 1 8.65 -10.95 8.87
CA MET A 1 8.69 -12.31 9.44
C MET A 1 7.58 -12.52 10.45
N GLU A 2 7.44 -11.65 11.45
CA GLU A 2 6.40 -11.77 12.49
C GLU A 2 4.97 -11.81 11.93
N ALA A 3 4.57 -10.86 11.06
CA ALA A 3 3.22 -10.85 10.46
C ALA A 3 2.88 -12.12 9.68
N ALA A 4 3.85 -12.67 8.93
CA ALA A 4 3.66 -13.94 8.22
C ALA A 4 3.52 -15.11 9.20
N SER A 5 4.35 -15.16 10.25
CA SER A 5 4.24 -16.17 11.31
C SER A 5 2.91 -16.06 12.07
N TYR A 6 2.40 -14.86 12.31
CA TYR A 6 1.11 -14.63 12.96
C TYR A 6 -0.03 -15.22 12.14
N ILE A 7 -0.07 -14.97 10.82
CA ILE A 7 -1.07 -15.58 9.93
C ILE A 7 -0.96 -17.11 9.93
N ASN A 8 0.25 -17.65 9.91
CA ASN A 8 0.46 -19.10 9.85
C ASN A 8 -0.07 -19.85 11.08
N GLN A 9 -0.11 -19.20 12.25
CA GLN A 9 -0.60 -19.80 13.49
C GLN A 9 -2.09 -20.16 13.44
N PHE A 10 -2.88 -19.45 12.62
CA PHE A 10 -4.30 -19.75 12.46
C PHE A 10 -4.56 -21.05 11.68
N GLN A 11 -3.55 -21.60 10.99
CA GLN A 11 -3.65 -22.83 10.19
C GLN A 11 -4.87 -22.83 9.24
N SER A 12 -5.25 -21.65 8.74
CA SER A 12 -6.47 -21.44 7.98
C SER A 12 -6.16 -20.89 6.60
N LYS A 13 -6.89 -21.39 5.59
CA LYS A 13 -6.77 -20.91 4.20
C LYS A 13 -7.53 -19.61 3.93
N ILE A 14 -8.34 -19.15 4.88
CA ILE A 14 -9.19 -17.95 4.72
C ILE A 14 -8.76 -16.77 5.61
N VAL A 15 -7.81 -16.99 6.52
CA VAL A 15 -7.19 -15.92 7.31
C VAL A 15 -5.99 -15.39 6.54
N CYS A 16 -6.08 -14.15 6.09
CA CYS A 16 -5.10 -13.51 5.21
C CYS A 16 -4.82 -12.08 5.66
N PHE A 17 -3.79 -11.46 5.07
CA PHE A 17 -3.39 -10.07 5.32
C PHE A 17 -4.12 -9.11 4.38
N TYR A 18 -4.71 -8.05 4.92
CA TYR A 18 -5.09 -6.88 4.14
C TYR A 18 -3.93 -5.88 4.19
N PHE A 19 -3.19 -5.79 3.10
CA PHE A 19 -1.92 -5.09 3.04
C PHE A 19 -2.09 -3.60 2.75
N ASP A 20 -1.59 -2.72 3.61
CA ASP A 20 -1.63 -1.27 3.41
C ASP A 20 -0.24 -0.70 3.14
N CYS A 21 -0.02 -0.23 1.91
CA CYS A 21 1.27 0.31 1.48
C CYS A 21 1.71 1.54 2.29
N GLY A 22 0.78 2.43 2.62
CA GLY A 22 1.07 3.68 3.31
C GLY A 22 1.44 3.45 4.77
N ASN A 23 0.66 2.60 5.46
CA ASN A 23 0.96 2.24 6.85
C ASN A 23 2.29 1.48 6.92
N ILE A 24 2.56 0.55 5.99
CA ILE A 24 3.86 -0.12 5.98
C ILE A 24 4.98 0.86 5.69
N MET A 25 4.78 1.86 4.81
CA MET A 25 5.80 2.88 4.56
C MET A 25 6.18 3.66 5.83
N GLU A 26 5.25 3.88 6.76
CA GLU A 26 5.56 4.49 8.06
C GLU A 26 6.56 3.64 8.89
N TYR A 27 6.47 2.30 8.84
CA TYR A 27 7.27 1.41 9.69
C TYR A 27 8.39 0.66 8.95
N GLY A 28 8.39 0.64 7.62
CA GLY A 28 9.24 -0.24 6.80
C GLY A 28 9.03 -0.05 5.29
N TRP A 29 9.49 -1.00 4.49
CA TRP A 29 9.44 -0.91 3.03
C TRP A 29 8.33 -1.81 2.47
N PRO A 30 7.32 -1.27 1.77
CA PRO A 30 6.17 -2.05 1.33
C PRO A 30 6.52 -3.22 0.41
N ASP A 31 7.44 -3.05 -0.53
CA ASP A 31 7.88 -4.08 -1.47
C ASP A 31 8.58 -5.25 -0.76
N HIS A 32 9.38 -4.97 0.28
CA HIS A 32 9.99 -6.02 1.11
C HIS A 32 8.92 -6.80 1.88
N TRP A 33 7.92 -6.12 2.42
CA TRP A 33 6.83 -6.77 3.14
C TRP A 33 5.96 -7.63 2.23
N ILE A 34 5.69 -7.17 1.01
CA ILE A 34 4.95 -7.94 0.00
C ILE A 34 5.65 -9.27 -0.27
N LYS A 35 6.98 -9.24 -0.51
CA LYS A 35 7.77 -10.47 -0.71
C LYS A 35 7.72 -11.42 0.48
N ILE A 36 7.70 -10.89 1.71
CA ILE A 36 7.63 -11.68 2.95
C ILE A 36 6.25 -12.31 3.13
N LEU A 37 5.18 -11.55 2.88
CA LEU A 37 3.81 -12.03 3.05
C LEU A 37 3.40 -12.98 1.92
N GLY A 38 3.86 -12.74 0.69
CA GLY A 38 3.59 -13.56 -0.47
C GLY A 38 2.09 -13.79 -0.68
N THR A 39 1.72 -15.04 -0.93
CA THR A 39 0.34 -15.47 -1.18
C THR A 39 -0.62 -15.28 0.02
N ARG A 40 -0.13 -14.78 1.16
CA ARG A 40 -0.97 -14.46 2.32
C ARG A 40 -1.69 -13.11 2.17
N ILE A 41 -1.35 -12.30 1.16
CA ILE A 41 -2.03 -11.03 0.88
C ILE A 41 -3.37 -11.32 0.19
N ALA A 42 -4.48 -10.95 0.83
CA ALA A 42 -5.81 -11.10 0.25
C ALA A 42 -6.29 -9.85 -0.50
N LYS A 43 -5.92 -8.67 0.00
CA LYS A 43 -6.28 -7.36 -0.58
C LYS A 43 -5.18 -6.35 -0.32
N VAL A 44 -5.15 -5.28 -1.12
CA VAL A 44 -4.16 -4.20 -1.03
C VAL A 44 -4.84 -2.83 -0.92
N HIS A 45 -4.41 -2.00 0.03
CA HIS A 45 -4.70 -0.57 0.08
C HIS A 45 -3.59 0.23 -0.61
N ILE A 46 -4.01 1.07 -1.56
CA ILE A 46 -3.19 2.10 -2.21
C ILE A 46 -3.33 3.37 -1.37
N LYS A 47 -2.32 3.59 -0.53
CA LYS A 47 -2.22 4.72 0.40
C LYS A 47 -0.82 5.29 0.31
N GLU A 48 -0.72 6.60 0.17
CA GLU A 48 0.56 7.30 0.12
C GLU A 48 1.03 7.70 1.52
N TYR A 49 2.36 7.78 1.68
CA TYR A 49 2.99 8.30 2.87
C TYR A 49 4.30 8.98 2.54
N SER A 50 4.55 10.16 3.09
CA SER A 50 5.86 10.81 3.04
C SER A 50 6.60 10.70 4.37
N ARG A 51 7.71 9.96 4.37
CA ARG A 51 8.67 9.96 5.47
C ARG A 51 9.35 11.31 5.63
N LYS A 52 9.63 12.01 4.52
CA LYS A 52 10.25 13.35 4.57
C LYS A 52 9.39 14.36 5.31
N ILE A 53 8.08 14.33 5.10
CA ILE A 53 7.14 15.19 5.84
C ILE A 53 7.00 14.71 7.28
N ALA A 54 6.88 13.40 7.48
CA ALA A 54 6.78 12.81 8.81
C ALA A 54 7.97 13.16 9.73
N GLU A 55 9.19 13.14 9.19
CA GLU A 55 10.42 13.53 9.89
C GLU A 55 10.40 14.99 10.34
N LYS A 56 9.81 15.88 9.53
CA LYS A 56 9.81 17.33 9.80
C LYS A 56 8.63 17.80 10.64
N GLN A 57 7.47 17.16 10.49
CA GLN A 57 6.18 17.66 10.99
C GLN A 57 5.45 16.66 11.90
N GLY A 58 6.08 15.52 12.19
CA GLY A 58 5.54 14.46 13.01
C GLY A 58 4.89 13.34 12.20
N ARG A 59 4.86 12.12 12.76
CA ARG A 59 4.49 10.88 12.06
C ARG A 59 3.17 10.97 11.30
N GLY A 60 2.14 11.58 11.90
CA GLY A 60 0.82 11.73 11.29
C GLY A 60 0.80 12.64 10.06
N ALA A 61 1.68 13.65 10.00
CA ALA A 61 1.73 14.59 8.87
C ALA A 61 2.18 13.90 7.56
N GLY A 62 2.89 12.77 7.66
CA GLY A 62 3.29 11.99 6.49
C GLY A 62 2.12 11.47 5.65
N TYR A 63 0.91 11.36 6.22
CA TYR A 63 -0.30 10.95 5.49
C TYR A 63 -0.97 12.09 4.71
N GLY A 64 -0.50 13.34 4.85
CA GLY A 64 -1.09 14.51 4.21
C GLY A 64 -0.74 14.72 2.73
N VAL A 65 -0.14 13.72 2.08
CA VAL A 65 0.29 13.79 0.67
C VAL A 65 -0.66 13.02 -0.24
N LYS A 66 -0.81 13.48 -1.48
CA LYS A 66 -1.56 12.77 -2.51
C LYS A 66 -0.76 11.59 -3.04
N LEU A 67 -1.44 10.60 -3.62
CA LEU A 67 -0.79 9.48 -4.35
C LEU A 67 0.29 9.99 -5.32
N LEU A 68 1.48 9.36 -5.33
CA LEU A 68 2.66 9.75 -6.13
C LEU A 68 3.41 11.01 -5.64
N GLU A 69 2.99 11.62 -4.54
CA GLU A 69 3.67 12.78 -3.94
C GLU A 69 4.37 12.43 -2.60
N GLY A 70 4.36 11.16 -2.22
CA GLY A 70 5.05 10.64 -1.05
C GLY A 70 6.32 9.88 -1.40
N ASP A 71 6.68 8.95 -0.52
CA ASP A 71 7.91 8.17 -0.60
C ASP A 71 7.63 6.68 -0.95
N VAL A 72 6.37 6.28 -1.18
CA VAL A 72 6.04 4.93 -1.68
C VAL A 72 6.61 4.72 -3.08
N ASN A 73 7.53 3.75 -3.18
CA ASN A 73 8.10 3.31 -4.45
C ASN A 73 7.11 2.40 -5.18
N TRP A 74 6.13 3.00 -5.84
CA TRP A 74 5.07 2.29 -6.55
C TRP A 74 5.57 1.29 -7.61
N PRO A 75 6.59 1.58 -8.45
CA PRO A 75 7.17 0.57 -9.34
C PRO A 75 7.67 -0.68 -8.60
N ALA A 76 8.38 -0.50 -7.47
CA ALA A 76 8.84 -1.64 -6.68
C ALA A 76 7.68 -2.41 -6.01
N VAL A 77 6.64 -1.70 -5.59
CA VAL A 77 5.43 -2.30 -4.99
C VAL A 77 4.66 -3.11 -6.03
N MET A 78 4.37 -2.55 -7.21
CA MET A 78 3.66 -3.26 -8.27
C MET A 78 4.46 -4.49 -8.72
N LYS A 79 5.77 -4.33 -8.95
CA LYS A 79 6.63 -5.46 -9.27
C LYS A 79 6.59 -6.54 -8.19
N ALA A 80 6.63 -6.17 -6.90
CA ALA A 80 6.57 -7.14 -5.82
C ALA A 80 5.22 -7.87 -5.76
N LEU A 81 4.11 -7.19 -6.09
CA LEU A 81 2.78 -7.81 -6.20
C LEU A 81 2.72 -8.79 -7.37
N ASP A 82 3.29 -8.42 -8.52
CA ASP A 82 3.40 -9.29 -9.68
C ASP A 82 4.26 -10.53 -9.38
N ASP A 83 5.42 -10.34 -8.73
CA ASP A 83 6.34 -11.42 -8.36
C ASP A 83 5.68 -12.47 -7.44
N ILE A 84 4.71 -12.07 -6.61
CA ILE A 84 3.94 -12.98 -5.74
C ILE A 84 2.66 -13.51 -6.39
N GLY A 85 2.37 -13.11 -7.63
CA GLY A 85 1.20 -13.52 -8.41
C GLY A 85 -0.13 -12.91 -7.93
N TYR A 86 -0.10 -11.72 -7.32
CA TYR A 86 -1.31 -11.05 -6.86
C TYR A 86 -2.12 -10.49 -8.04
N ASN A 87 -3.38 -10.89 -8.18
CA ASN A 87 -4.25 -10.52 -9.31
C ASN A 87 -5.67 -10.09 -8.88
N ASN A 88 -5.80 -9.54 -7.68
CA ASN A 88 -7.08 -9.17 -7.08
C ASN A 88 -7.22 -7.63 -6.92
N TRP A 89 -8.38 -7.18 -6.44
CA TRP A 89 -8.71 -5.76 -6.30
C TRP A 89 -7.75 -4.98 -5.40
N THR A 90 -7.43 -3.76 -5.79
CA THR A 90 -6.81 -2.76 -4.92
C THR A 90 -7.84 -1.72 -4.50
N THR A 91 -7.79 -1.26 -3.25
CA THR A 91 -8.67 -0.21 -2.72
C THR A 91 -7.85 1.05 -2.48
N ILE A 92 -8.35 2.23 -2.85
CA ILE A 92 -7.69 3.50 -2.50
C ILE A 92 -8.08 3.89 -1.08
N GLU A 93 -7.10 4.23 -0.24
CA GLU A 93 -7.32 4.84 1.08
C GLU A 93 -6.68 6.23 1.12
N GLN A 94 -7.32 7.20 0.47
CA GLN A 94 -6.87 8.59 0.38
C GLN A 94 -8.09 9.54 0.32
N PRO A 95 -8.01 10.74 0.91
CA PRO A 95 -9.00 11.80 0.69
C PRO A 95 -9.12 12.21 -0.78
N GLY A 96 -10.22 12.90 -1.12
CA GLY A 96 -10.53 13.35 -2.48
C GLY A 96 -11.61 12.53 -3.19
N GLY A 97 -12.15 11.49 -2.55
CA GLY A 97 -13.27 10.72 -3.10
C GLY A 97 -14.65 11.39 -2.99
N ASP A 98 -14.71 12.59 -2.43
CA ASP A 98 -15.93 13.34 -2.08
C ASP A 98 -16.40 14.33 -3.16
N SER A 99 -15.63 14.47 -4.25
CA SER A 99 -15.98 15.30 -5.42
C SER A 99 -15.67 14.56 -6.73
N ALA A 100 -16.32 14.97 -7.82
CA ALA A 100 -16.06 14.39 -9.13
C ALA A 100 -14.62 14.67 -9.61
N GLU A 101 -14.12 15.86 -9.33
CA GLU A 101 -12.76 16.29 -9.65
C GLU A 101 -11.72 15.50 -8.85
N GLY A 102 -11.96 15.30 -7.55
CA GLY A 102 -11.08 14.53 -6.69
C GLY A 102 -11.07 13.04 -7.04
N LEU A 103 -12.23 12.43 -7.33
CA LEU A 103 -12.31 11.06 -7.83
C LEU A 103 -11.56 10.88 -9.14
N LYS A 104 -11.62 11.87 -10.03
CA LYS A 104 -10.87 11.88 -11.29
C LYS A 104 -9.35 11.98 -11.05
N ASP A 105 -8.90 12.81 -10.10
CA ASP A 105 -7.48 12.88 -9.71
C ASP A 105 -6.99 11.54 -9.13
N LEU A 106 -7.76 10.94 -8.22
CA LEU A 106 -7.47 9.62 -7.66
C LEU A 106 -7.38 8.53 -8.74
N TYR A 107 -8.34 8.49 -9.67
CA TYR A 107 -8.33 7.58 -10.81
C TYR A 107 -7.06 7.76 -11.65
N ASN A 108 -6.73 8.99 -12.06
CA ASN A 108 -5.57 9.26 -12.91
C ASN A 108 -4.25 8.83 -12.24
N ARG A 109 -4.13 9.04 -10.92
CA ARG A 109 -2.94 8.64 -10.16
C ARG A 109 -2.88 7.12 -10.00
N LEU A 110 -4.00 6.47 -9.71
CA LEU A 110 -4.08 5.01 -9.65
C LEU A 110 -3.69 4.36 -10.97
N THR A 111 -4.16 4.89 -12.11
CA THR A 111 -3.78 4.39 -13.44
C THR A 111 -2.26 4.43 -13.66
N LYS A 112 -1.59 5.50 -13.22
CA LYS A 112 -0.12 5.60 -13.29
C LYS A 112 0.56 4.59 -12.38
N ILE A 113 0.03 4.39 -11.17
CA ILE A 113 0.54 3.39 -10.23
C ILE A 113 0.44 1.99 -10.85
N HIS A 114 -0.72 1.59 -11.37
CA HIS A 114 -0.90 0.28 -12.00
C HIS A 114 -0.10 0.08 -13.29
N ALA A 115 0.35 1.15 -13.94
CA ALA A 115 1.19 1.08 -15.13
C ALA A 115 2.70 1.08 -14.82
N SER A 116 3.08 1.11 -13.54
CA SER A 116 4.47 1.18 -13.06
C SER A 116 5.20 -0.17 -13.08
#